data_AF-A0A257XS83-F1
#
_entry.id   AF-A0A257XS83-F1
#
_cell.length_a   1.000
_cell.length_b   1.000
_cell.length_c   1.000
_cell.angle_alpha   90.00
_cell.angle_beta   90.00
_cell.angle_gamma   90.00
#
_symmetry.space_group_name_H-M   'P 1'
#
loop_
_entity.id
_entity.type
_entity.pdbx_description
1 polymer ?
#
loop_
_entity_poly.entity_id
_entity_poly.type
_entity_poly.pdbx_seq_one_letter_code
_entity_poly.pdbx_strand_id
1 'polypeptide(L)'
;MPEPRRETSLTLRSVFRLQRSWVKKNVVDIGGGDGLLCRLLRDYGINGFVKDKYAKPLYAQGYSEPDFAVPDLVTAFEVFEHFENPMRDIDEIFENRPKVVFISTGTYKNQMPGWWYFSVDSGQHIFFYSKEAFEHIARKY
;
A
#
# COMPACT_ATOMS: atom_id res chain seq x y z
N MET A 1 -2.11 15.39 -52.27
CA MET A 1 -1.24 14.38 -51.63
C MET A 1 -1.96 13.81 -50.41
N PRO A 2 -1.89 12.50 -50.15
CA PRO A 2 -2.75 11.83 -49.19
C PRO A 2 -2.31 12.11 -47.73
N GLU A 3 -3.29 12.21 -46.83
CA GLU A 3 -3.06 12.27 -45.38
C GLU A 3 -2.58 10.91 -44.84
N PRO A 4 -1.66 10.92 -43.85
CA PRO A 4 -1.63 9.85 -42.87
C PRO A 4 -1.75 10.45 -41.46
N ARG A 5 -2.99 10.66 -40.99
CA ARG A 5 -3.28 10.99 -39.58
C ARG A 5 -4.39 10.15 -38.95
N ARG A 6 -4.66 8.95 -39.49
CA ARG A 6 -5.69 8.04 -38.95
C ARG A 6 -5.17 6.69 -38.45
N GLU A 7 -4.02 6.21 -38.91
CA GLU A 7 -3.53 4.85 -38.57
C GLU A 7 -2.83 4.73 -37.21
N THR A 8 -2.09 5.74 -36.74
CA THR A 8 -1.40 5.69 -35.42
C THR A 8 -2.35 5.59 -34.23
N SER A 9 -3.61 6.00 -34.40
CA SER A 9 -4.64 5.94 -33.35
C SER A 9 -5.22 4.53 -33.14
N LEU A 10 -5.21 3.68 -34.17
CA LEU A 10 -5.81 2.34 -34.14
C LEU A 10 -4.85 1.31 -33.53
N THR A 11 -3.55 1.45 -33.77
CA THR A 11 -2.51 0.53 -33.24
C THR A 11 -2.33 0.66 -31.73
N LEU A 12 -2.32 1.89 -31.18
CA LEU A 12 -2.29 2.14 -29.73
C LEU A 12 -3.55 1.64 -29.02
N ARG A 13 -4.72 1.80 -29.66
CA ARG A 13 -6.01 1.33 -29.11
C ARG A 13 -6.11 -0.20 -29.06
N SER A 14 -5.50 -0.92 -29.99
CA SER A 14 -5.48 -2.39 -30.01
C SER A 14 -4.47 -2.98 -29.02
N VAL A 15 -3.33 -2.31 -28.79
CA VAL A 15 -2.34 -2.73 -27.79
C VAL A 15 -2.85 -2.54 -26.35
N PHE A 16 -3.56 -1.44 -26.06
CA PHE A 16 -4.22 -1.23 -24.76
C PHE A 16 -5.38 -2.21 -24.47
N ARG A 17 -6.08 -2.68 -25.52
CA ARG A 17 -7.22 -3.59 -25.38
C ARG A 17 -6.83 -5.05 -25.13
N LEU A 18 -5.59 -5.43 -25.44
CA LEU A 18 -5.06 -6.78 -25.24
C LEU A 18 -4.24 -6.92 -23.94
N GLN A 19 -3.79 -5.83 -23.31
CA GLN A 19 -2.73 -5.89 -22.29
C GLN A 19 -3.14 -6.47 -20.92
N ARG A 20 -4.37 -6.33 -20.44
CA ARG A 20 -4.68 -6.70 -19.05
C ARG A 20 -6.01 -7.39 -18.93
N SER A 21 -5.92 -8.72 -18.88
CA SER A 21 -6.91 -9.70 -18.45
C SER A 21 -7.90 -9.10 -17.47
N TRP A 22 -9.17 -9.40 -17.68
CA TRP A 22 -10.39 -8.77 -17.12
C TRP A 22 -10.54 -8.77 -15.59
N VAL A 23 -9.49 -9.12 -14.84
CA VAL A 23 -9.43 -9.08 -13.39
C VAL A 23 -8.14 -8.39 -12.97
N LYS A 24 -8.25 -7.13 -12.56
CA LYS A 24 -7.17 -6.43 -11.85
C LYS A 24 -7.13 -6.94 -10.41
N LYS A 25 -5.93 -7.06 -9.84
CA LYS A 25 -5.79 -7.28 -8.39
C LYS A 25 -6.12 -5.99 -7.66
N ASN A 26 -6.92 -6.10 -6.60
CA ASN A 26 -7.34 -4.99 -5.76
C ASN A 26 -6.35 -4.82 -4.62
N VAL A 27 -5.67 -3.68 -4.57
CA VAL A 27 -4.60 -3.41 -3.60
C VAL A 27 -4.89 -2.12 -2.86
N VAL A 28 -4.72 -2.13 -1.54
CA VAL A 28 -4.76 -0.92 -0.71
C VAL A 28 -3.40 -0.73 -0.05
N ASP A 29 -2.81 0.43 -0.25
CA ASP A 29 -1.56 0.85 0.37
C ASP A 29 -1.87 1.74 1.58
N ILE A 30 -1.69 1.20 2.78
CA ILE A 30 -1.90 1.91 4.04
C ILE A 30 -0.61 2.64 4.41
N GLY A 31 -0.71 3.90 4.85
CA GLY A 31 0.44 4.75 5.12
C GLY A 31 1.24 5.10 3.85
N GLY A 32 0.59 5.06 2.68
CA GLY A 32 1.25 5.25 1.39
C GLY A 32 1.66 6.69 1.07
N GLY A 33 1.57 7.61 2.03
CA GLY A 33 2.05 8.97 1.92
C GLY A 33 1.40 9.76 0.77
N ASP A 34 2.24 10.31 -0.10
CA ASP A 34 1.79 11.05 -1.29
C ASP A 34 1.23 10.15 -2.41
N GLY A 35 1.15 8.84 -2.20
CA GLY A 35 0.52 7.89 -3.10
C GLY A 35 1.40 7.46 -4.28
N LEU A 36 2.72 7.66 -4.20
CA LEU A 36 3.64 7.23 -5.25
C LEU A 36 3.54 5.72 -5.54
N LEU A 37 3.51 4.87 -4.51
CA LEU A 37 3.39 3.43 -4.72
C LEU A 37 2.05 3.08 -5.39
N CYS A 38 0.94 3.66 -4.93
CA CYS A 38 -0.36 3.52 -5.58
C CYS A 38 -0.31 3.92 -7.06
N ARG A 39 0.31 5.05 -7.40
CA ARG A 39 0.52 5.47 -8.80
C ARG A 39 1.25 4.38 -9.60
N LEU A 40 2.38 3.90 -9.09
CA LEU A 40 3.16 2.86 -9.75
C LEU A 40 2.35 1.58 -9.96
N LEU A 41 1.64 1.09 -8.93
CA LEU A 41 0.76 -0.08 -9.06
C LEU A 41 -0.26 0.09 -10.19
N ARG A 42 -0.84 1.29 -10.33
CA ARG A 42 -1.83 1.60 -11.37
C ARG A 42 -1.22 1.72 -12.76
N ASP A 43 0.01 2.19 -12.89
CA ASP A 43 0.75 2.14 -14.15
C ASP A 43 1.05 0.68 -14.55
N TYR A 44 1.30 -0.17 -13.54
CA TYR A 44 1.28 -1.63 -13.65
C TYR A 44 -0.12 -2.26 -13.63
N GLY A 45 -1.17 -1.45 -13.84
CA GLY A 45 -2.57 -1.84 -14.08
C GLY A 45 -3.18 -2.76 -13.04
N ILE A 46 -2.62 -2.73 -11.84
CA ILE A 46 -3.24 -3.17 -10.61
C ILE A 46 -4.28 -2.11 -10.23
N ASN A 47 -5.39 -2.54 -9.62
CA ASN A 47 -6.38 -1.62 -9.10
C ASN A 47 -5.95 -1.16 -7.70
N GLY A 48 -4.95 -0.28 -7.68
CA GLY A 48 -4.36 0.27 -6.46
C GLY A 48 -5.13 1.48 -5.92
N PHE A 49 -5.23 1.54 -4.59
CA PHE A 49 -5.72 2.65 -3.78
C PHE A 49 -4.71 2.94 -2.66
N VAL A 50 -4.73 4.14 -2.10
CA VAL A 50 -3.86 4.55 -0.98
C VAL A 50 -4.70 5.18 0.13
N LYS A 51 -4.42 4.82 1.38
CA LYS A 51 -4.97 5.49 2.56
C LYS A 51 -3.83 5.98 3.43
N ASP A 52 -3.88 7.25 3.79
CA ASP A 52 -2.92 7.86 4.71
C ASP A 52 -3.67 8.85 5.62
N LYS A 53 -3.36 8.83 6.92
CA LYS A 53 -4.02 9.67 7.93
C LYS A 53 -3.51 11.12 7.88
N TYR A 54 -2.29 11.34 7.39
CA TYR A 54 -1.58 12.62 7.52
C TYR A 54 -1.21 13.23 6.17
N ALA A 55 -0.98 12.40 5.15
CA ALA A 55 -0.58 12.84 3.82
C ALA A 55 -1.76 12.87 2.83
N LYS A 56 -1.70 13.81 1.88
CA LYS A 56 -2.60 13.82 0.72
C LYS A 56 -1.95 13.05 -0.43
N PRO A 57 -2.68 12.19 -1.15
CA PRO A 57 -2.11 11.39 -2.23
C PRO A 57 -1.91 12.21 -3.51
N LEU A 58 -0.88 13.05 -3.55
CA LEU A 58 -0.57 13.94 -4.67
C LEU A 58 -0.37 13.19 -5.99
N TYR A 59 0.18 11.98 -5.97
CA TYR A 59 0.40 11.16 -7.15
C TYR A 59 -0.77 10.23 -7.48
N ALA A 60 -1.69 10.01 -6.54
CA ALA A 60 -2.82 9.08 -6.67
C ALA A 60 -4.17 9.77 -6.37
N GLN A 61 -4.34 10.99 -6.86
CA GLN A 61 -5.58 11.76 -6.72
C GLN A 61 -6.80 10.97 -7.21
N GLY A 62 -7.86 10.94 -6.40
CA GLY A 62 -9.08 10.18 -6.68
C GLY A 62 -9.01 8.69 -6.36
N TYR A 63 -7.90 8.19 -5.80
CA TYR A 63 -7.71 6.78 -5.42
C TYR A 63 -7.51 6.59 -3.91
N SER A 64 -8.23 7.38 -3.09
CA SER A 64 -8.25 7.23 -1.64
C SER A 64 -9.35 6.31 -1.12
N GLU A 65 -10.44 6.16 -1.88
CA GLU A 65 -11.59 5.33 -1.50
C GLU A 65 -11.68 4.10 -2.40
N PRO A 66 -11.34 2.90 -1.89
CA PRO A 66 -11.43 1.67 -2.66
C PRO A 66 -12.82 1.43 -3.26
N ASP A 67 -12.87 1.01 -4.53
CA ASP A 67 -14.10 0.67 -5.24
C ASP A 67 -14.49 -0.82 -5.09
N PHE A 68 -13.93 -1.48 -4.08
CA PHE A 68 -14.14 -2.88 -3.76
C PHE A 68 -14.28 -3.07 -2.25
N ALA A 69 -15.05 -4.09 -1.84
CA ALA A 69 -15.27 -4.40 -0.43
C ALA A 69 -14.09 -5.15 0.20
N VAL A 70 -13.46 -6.08 -0.54
CA VAL A 70 -12.40 -6.96 -0.02
C VAL A 70 -11.12 -6.81 -0.85
N PRO A 71 -10.01 -6.32 -0.25
CA PRO A 71 -8.72 -6.25 -0.92
C PRO A 71 -8.14 -7.64 -1.20
N ASP A 72 -7.49 -7.82 -2.36
CA ASP A 72 -6.64 -9.00 -2.59
C ASP A 72 -5.33 -8.88 -1.79
N LEU A 73 -4.83 -7.66 -1.61
CA LEU A 73 -3.61 -7.36 -0.87
C LEU A 73 -3.75 -6.01 -0.16
N VAL A 74 -3.29 -5.96 1.08
CA VAL A 74 -2.98 -4.71 1.78
C VAL A 74 -1.47 -4.61 1.94
N THR A 75 -0.89 -3.46 1.62
CA THR A 75 0.51 -3.14 1.91
C THR A 75 0.60 -2.12 3.04
N ALA A 76 1.63 -2.25 3.87
CA ALA A 76 1.98 -1.31 4.93
C ALA A 76 3.50 -1.27 5.06
N PHE A 77 4.14 -0.30 4.40
CA PHE A 77 5.60 -0.14 4.39
C PHE A 77 6.01 0.96 5.36
N GLU A 78 6.76 0.60 6.41
CA GLU A 78 7.21 1.54 7.44
C GLU A 78 6.02 2.29 8.09
N VAL A 79 5.04 1.51 8.57
CA VAL A 79 3.77 2.03 9.13
C VAL A 79 3.55 1.57 10.56
N PHE A 80 3.87 0.31 10.85
CA PHE A 80 3.50 -0.34 12.12
C PHE A 80 4.16 0.34 13.33
N GLU A 81 5.38 0.83 13.15
CA GLU A 81 6.15 1.56 14.15
C GLU A 81 5.53 2.90 14.54
N HIS A 82 4.60 3.43 13.75
CA HIS A 82 3.93 4.72 13.96
C HIS A 82 2.55 4.59 14.61
N PHE A 83 2.05 3.39 14.88
CA PHE A 83 0.71 3.18 15.43
C PHE A 83 0.58 3.67 16.87
N GLU A 84 -0.22 4.70 17.10
CA GLU A 84 -0.47 5.25 18.44
C GLU A 84 -1.26 4.28 19.32
N ASN A 85 -2.12 3.45 18.70
CA ASN A 85 -2.90 2.43 19.36
C ASN A 85 -2.87 1.14 18.52
N PRO A 86 -1.81 0.34 18.62
CA PRO A 86 -1.58 -0.83 17.76
C PRO A 86 -2.77 -1.77 17.63
N MET A 87 -3.50 -2.01 18.72
CA MET A 87 -4.65 -2.91 18.68
C MET A 87 -5.75 -2.37 17.76
N ARG A 88 -6.09 -1.09 17.90
CA ARG A 88 -7.10 -0.44 17.06
C ARG A 88 -6.61 -0.25 15.63
N ASP A 89 -5.40 0.26 15.45
CA ASP A 89 -4.85 0.58 14.14
C ASP A 89 -4.68 -0.69 13.27
N ILE A 90 -4.30 -1.81 13.90
CA ILE A 90 -4.25 -3.11 13.22
C ILE A 90 -5.67 -3.63 12.92
N ASP A 91 -6.63 -3.48 13.84
CA ASP A 91 -8.03 -3.85 13.57
C ASP A 91 -8.57 -3.15 12.30
N GLU A 92 -8.19 -1.88 12.06
CA GLU A 92 -8.56 -1.12 10.86
C GLU A 92 -7.96 -1.71 9.56
N ILE A 93 -6.74 -2.27 9.61
CA ILE A 93 -6.13 -2.99 8.46
C ILE A 93 -6.94 -4.22 8.08
N PHE A 94 -7.46 -4.96 9.08
CA PHE A 94 -8.14 -6.23 8.88
C PHE A 94 -9.67 -6.11 8.76
N GLU A 95 -10.26 -4.92 8.97
CA GLU A 95 -11.71 -4.67 8.94
C GLU A 95 -12.39 -5.25 7.68
N ASN A 96 -11.76 -5.02 6.52
CA ASN A 96 -12.27 -5.45 5.22
C ASN A 96 -11.83 -6.87 4.81
N ARG A 97 -11.28 -7.64 5.76
CA ARG A 97 -10.84 -9.04 5.61
C ARG A 97 -9.96 -9.26 4.37
N PRO A 98 -8.83 -8.53 4.25
CA PRO A 98 -7.95 -8.67 3.10
C PRO A 98 -7.43 -10.11 2.97
N LYS A 99 -7.23 -10.59 1.75
CA LYS A 99 -6.72 -11.96 1.53
C LYS A 99 -5.28 -12.12 1.98
N VAL A 100 -4.48 -11.06 1.81
CA VAL A 100 -3.07 -11.00 2.20
C VAL A 100 -2.78 -9.62 2.77
N VAL A 101 -1.99 -9.56 3.83
CA VAL A 101 -1.39 -8.33 4.34
C VAL A 101 0.12 -8.47 4.24
N PHE A 102 0.77 -7.52 3.58
CA PHE A 102 2.22 -7.46 3.42
C PHE A 102 2.76 -6.25 4.18
N ILE A 103 3.70 -6.50 5.09
CA ILE A 103 4.24 -5.49 6.00
C ILE A 103 5.75 -5.42 5.85
N SER A 104 6.28 -4.21 5.80
CA SER A 104 7.70 -3.92 6.02
C SER A 104 7.83 -3.02 7.22
N THR A 105 8.73 -3.38 8.15
CA THR A 105 9.12 -2.55 9.29
C THR A 105 10.41 -3.11 9.89
N GLY A 106 11.10 -2.31 10.71
CA GLY A 106 12.24 -2.72 11.49
C GLY A 106 11.85 -3.76 12.54
N THR A 107 12.33 -4.99 12.38
CA THR A 107 12.05 -6.06 13.34
C THR A 107 12.93 -5.95 14.58
N TYR A 108 12.29 -5.89 15.75
CA TYR A 108 12.97 -5.90 17.03
C TYR A 108 13.48 -7.29 17.40
N LYS A 109 14.75 -7.37 17.80
CA LYS A 109 15.51 -8.56 18.19
C LYS A 109 16.44 -8.23 19.37
N ASN A 110 15.95 -7.44 20.33
CA ASN A 110 16.74 -6.93 21.46
C ASN A 110 17.89 -6.01 21.05
N GLN A 111 17.64 -5.11 20.09
CA GLN A 111 18.63 -4.10 19.74
C GLN A 111 18.90 -3.18 20.93
N MET A 112 20.19 -2.85 21.11
CA MET A 112 20.65 -1.95 22.18
C MET A 112 20.28 -0.49 21.89
N PRO A 113 20.27 0.39 22.92
CA PRO A 113 20.18 1.83 22.72
C PRO A 113 21.20 2.30 21.67
N GLY A 114 20.73 3.10 20.71
CA GLY A 114 21.54 3.55 19.55
C GLY A 114 21.20 2.85 18.23
N TRP A 115 20.27 1.88 18.21
CA TRP A 115 19.69 1.43 16.95
C TRP A 115 19.00 2.62 16.26
N TRP A 116 19.44 2.96 15.06
CA TRP A 116 18.96 4.11 14.28
C TRP A 116 17.43 4.11 14.11
N TYR A 117 16.82 2.92 14.11
CA TYR A 117 15.38 2.74 13.98
C TYR A 117 14.58 3.20 15.19
N PHE A 118 15.20 3.38 16.37
CA PHE A 118 14.49 3.98 17.50
C PHE A 118 14.15 5.45 17.24
N SER A 119 14.94 6.14 16.39
CA SER A 119 14.66 7.51 15.93
C SER A 119 14.20 8.46 17.04
N VAL A 120 14.85 8.42 18.20
CA VAL A 120 14.41 9.11 19.44
C VAL A 120 14.24 10.61 19.24
N ASP A 121 15.07 11.23 18.40
CA ASP A 121 15.03 12.67 18.12
C ASP A 121 13.75 13.10 17.39
N SER A 122 13.20 12.24 16.53
CA SER A 122 11.95 12.54 15.82
C SER A 122 10.70 12.11 16.60
N GLY A 123 10.85 11.11 17.47
CA GLY A 123 9.75 10.51 18.22
C GLY A 123 8.71 9.81 17.34
N GLN A 124 9.02 9.56 16.06
CA GLN A 124 8.05 9.01 15.12
C GLN A 124 7.87 7.49 15.29
N HIS A 125 8.92 6.76 15.71
CA HIS A 125 8.87 5.31 15.89
C HIS A 125 8.57 5.02 17.36
N ILE A 126 7.34 4.61 17.65
CA ILE A 126 6.79 4.48 19.00
C ILE A 126 6.52 3.02 19.42
N PHE A 127 6.37 2.10 18.47
CA PHE A 127 6.28 0.66 18.73
C PHE A 127 7.28 -0.14 17.89
N PHE A 128 7.78 -1.23 18.45
CA PHE A 128 8.76 -2.09 17.78
C PHE A 128 8.34 -3.55 17.92
N TYR A 129 8.21 -4.22 16.78
CA TYR A 129 7.61 -5.55 16.70
C TYR A 129 8.69 -6.60 16.50
N SER A 130 8.68 -7.63 17.35
CA SER A 130 9.49 -8.82 17.11
C SER A 130 8.80 -9.76 16.13
N LYS A 131 9.51 -10.82 15.72
CA LYS A 131 8.91 -11.89 14.91
C LYS A 131 7.73 -12.53 15.65
N GLU A 132 7.89 -12.79 16.95
CA GLU A 132 6.89 -13.41 17.81
C GLU A 132 5.64 -12.52 17.95
N ALA A 133 5.81 -11.20 17.97
CA ALA A 133 4.71 -10.25 17.97
C ALA A 133 3.89 -10.35 16.67
N PHE A 134 4.55 -10.41 15.52
CA PHE A 134 3.86 -10.61 14.24
C PHE A 134 3.19 -11.98 14.13
N GLU A 135 3.80 -13.03 14.67
CA GLU A 135 3.15 -14.35 14.76
C GLU A 135 1.90 -14.32 15.66
N HIS A 136 1.91 -13.52 16.73
CA HIS A 136 0.74 -13.33 17.58
C HIS A 136 -0.37 -12.57 16.84
N ILE A 137 -0.03 -11.49 16.14
CA ILE A 137 -0.97 -10.74 15.29
C ILE A 137 -1.57 -11.66 14.24
N ALA A 138 -0.75 -12.42 13.50
CA ALA A 138 -1.21 -13.34 12.46
C ALA A 138 -2.07 -14.52 12.96
N ARG A 139 -2.09 -14.82 14.27
CA ARG A 139 -3.01 -15.81 14.84
C ARG A 139 -4.35 -15.20 15.25
N LYS A 140 -4.38 -13.89 15.53
CA LYS A 140 -5.60 -13.17 15.92
C LYS A 140 -6.53 -12.94 14.73
N TYR A 141 -5.97 -12.71 13.54
CA TYR A 141 -6.69 -12.39 12.30
C TYR A 141 -6.57 -13.53 11.28
#